data_AF-A0A8K0GM41-F1
#
_entry.id   AF-A0A8K0GM41-F1
#
_cell.length_a   1.000
_cell.length_b   1.000
_cell.length_c   1.000
_cell.angle_alpha   90.00
_cell.angle_beta   90.00
_cell.angle_gamma   90.00
#
_symmetry.space_group_name_H-M   'P 1'
#
loop_
_entity.id
_entity.type
_entity.pdbx_description
1 polymer ?
#
loop_
_entity_poly.entity_id
_entity_poly.type
_entity_poly.pdbx_seq_one_letter_code
_entity_poly.pdbx_strand_id
1 'polypeptide(L)'
;MVLLVETTRLLMKSHAFVRSNAPRILKYKSHSDQELHCPDFNKFLYFLFVPTLVYQDSYPRTKTIRWNYVTIWFLEFIGGIFWLAFIAERYFIFSFENYGIKPYIWQDILIITLENFATGMLLLLGVFYIVLHAWMNAFAEMLRFADRLFYKDWWTSSTYERYYRTWNVVVHDWLYTYVYKDFYEIVTPKNKVFSKIMAFLLSAIFHDYIFGFAFGFFLPVFMIAFFGFGVTLNFFKIKQYMIGNILLWYFAAIGMSINSTFYTIEYYSRINCPIENVTIESYFIPRFLSCNK
;
A
#
# COMPACT_ATOMS: atom_id res chain seq x y z
N MET A 1 4.79 12.69 -2.51
CA MET A 1 4.39 11.44 -1.81
C MET A 1 3.33 11.67 -0.73
N VAL A 2 3.62 12.38 0.37
CA VAL A 2 2.68 12.55 1.51
C VAL A 2 1.29 13.02 1.08
N LEU A 3 1.22 14.07 0.25
CA LEU A 3 -0.06 14.59 -0.26
C LEU A 3 -0.86 13.54 -1.05
N LEU A 4 -0.21 12.71 -1.86
CA LEU A 4 -0.88 11.69 -2.69
C LEU A 4 -1.46 10.54 -1.85
N VAL A 5 -0.71 10.11 -0.83
CA VAL A 5 -1.19 9.10 0.12
C VAL A 5 -2.38 9.66 0.91
N GLU A 6 -2.30 10.93 1.34
CA GLU A 6 -3.37 11.58 2.08
C GLU A 6 -4.63 11.80 1.24
N THR A 7 -4.50 12.24 -0.02
CA THR A 7 -5.64 12.39 -0.93
C THR A 7 -6.29 11.04 -1.22
N THR A 8 -5.51 9.98 -1.42
CA THR A 8 -6.03 8.62 -1.62
C THR A 8 -6.76 8.13 -0.37
N ARG A 9 -6.21 8.35 0.82
CA ARG A 9 -6.86 8.03 2.10
C ARG A 9 -8.19 8.76 2.25
N LEU A 10 -8.24 10.06 1.97
CA LEU A 10 -9.45 10.87 2.03
C LEU A 10 -10.49 10.44 0.99
N LEU A 11 -10.06 10.07 -0.22
CA LEU A 11 -10.93 9.52 -1.26
C LEU A 11 -11.58 8.21 -0.79
N MET A 12 -10.79 7.28 -0.26
CA MET A 12 -11.28 6.01 0.27
C MET A 12 -12.29 6.22 1.41
N LYS A 13 -12.00 7.15 2.33
CA LYS A 13 -12.92 7.50 3.42
C LYS A 13 -14.20 8.16 2.92
N SER A 14 -14.10 9.10 1.98
CA SER A 14 -15.27 9.75 1.40
C SER A 14 -16.18 8.73 0.71
N HIS A 15 -15.59 7.82 -0.08
CA HIS A 15 -16.30 6.69 -0.67
C HIS A 15 -16.98 5.81 0.39
N ALA A 16 -16.24 5.40 1.42
CA ALA A 16 -16.75 4.57 2.50
C ALA A 16 -17.95 5.22 3.22
N PHE A 17 -17.85 6.53 3.51
CA PHE A 17 -18.91 7.29 4.15
C PHE A 17 -20.18 7.35 3.29
N VAL A 18 -20.04 7.72 2.01
CA VAL A 18 -21.18 7.79 1.08
C VAL A 18 -21.80 6.42 0.88
N ARG A 19 -20.99 5.39 0.59
CA ARG A 19 -21.47 4.04 0.29
C ARG A 19 -22.13 3.36 1.48
N SER A 20 -21.67 3.62 2.71
CA SER A 20 -22.30 3.11 3.94
C SER A 20 -23.63 3.80 4.28
N ASN A 21 -23.79 5.09 3.96
CA ASN A 21 -24.99 5.85 4.32
C ASN A 21 -26.05 5.90 3.22
N ALA A 22 -25.66 5.88 1.94
CA ALA A 22 -26.59 5.97 0.81
C ALA A 22 -27.72 4.92 0.85
N PRO A 23 -27.48 3.63 1.17
CA PRO A 23 -28.57 2.64 1.26
C PRO A 23 -29.59 2.95 2.35
N ARG A 24 -29.20 3.64 3.43
CA ARG A 24 -30.11 4.02 4.52
C ARG A 24 -31.08 5.10 4.05
N ILE A 25 -30.56 6.09 3.33
CA ILE A 25 -31.34 7.20 2.76
C ILE A 25 -32.23 6.68 1.62
N LEU A 26 -31.73 5.81 0.75
CA LEU A 26 -32.50 5.27 -0.37
C LEU A 26 -33.63 4.32 0.07
N LYS A 27 -33.49 3.65 1.23
CA LYS A 27 -34.55 2.80 1.80
C LYS A 27 -35.59 3.58 2.60
N TYR A 28 -35.31 4.84 2.94
CA TYR A 28 -36.21 5.69 3.69
C TYR A 28 -37.48 5.96 2.87
N LYS A 29 -38.65 5.78 3.50
CA LYS A 29 -39.95 6.11 2.91
C LYS A 29 -40.55 7.29 3.66
N SER A 30 -40.85 8.37 2.94
CA SER A 30 -41.39 9.63 3.50
C SER A 30 -42.67 9.48 4.32
N HIS A 31 -43.42 8.39 4.13
CA HIS A 31 -44.70 8.13 4.80
C HIS A 31 -44.60 7.00 5.84
N SER A 32 -43.40 6.55 6.21
CA SER A 32 -43.21 5.59 7.29
C SER A 32 -42.80 6.31 8.57
N ASP A 33 -43.27 5.85 9.73
CA ASP A 33 -42.86 6.34 11.07
C ASP A 33 -41.37 6.08 11.40
N GLN A 34 -40.56 5.66 10.43
CA GLN A 34 -39.12 5.47 10.63
C GLN A 34 -38.41 6.82 10.62
N GLU A 35 -37.67 7.13 11.68
CA GLU A 35 -36.81 8.31 11.69
C GLU A 35 -35.62 8.14 10.74
N LEU A 36 -35.32 9.18 9.94
CA LEU A 36 -34.13 9.20 9.09
C LEU A 36 -32.89 9.49 9.94
N HIS A 37 -32.15 8.45 10.29
CA HIS A 37 -30.91 8.59 11.05
C HIS A 37 -29.73 8.94 10.13
N CYS A 38 -29.53 10.24 9.89
CA CYS A 38 -28.32 10.77 9.26
C CYS A 38 -27.16 10.86 10.29
N PRO A 39 -25.91 10.56 9.89
CA PRO A 39 -24.78 10.69 10.79
C PRO A 39 -24.45 12.15 11.08
N ASP A 40 -24.20 12.44 12.36
CA ASP A 40 -23.74 13.77 12.80
C ASP A 40 -22.37 14.12 12.18
N PHE A 41 -22.14 15.41 11.92
CA PHE A 41 -20.86 15.90 11.42
C PHE A 41 -19.69 15.50 12.32
N ASN A 42 -19.90 15.45 13.65
CA ASN A 42 -18.89 15.02 14.62
C ASN A 42 -18.43 13.57 14.40
N LYS A 43 -19.35 12.67 14.01
CA LYS A 43 -19.02 11.26 13.71
C LYS A 43 -18.21 11.15 12.43
N PHE A 44 -18.57 11.93 11.41
CA PHE A 44 -17.79 12.03 10.18
C PHE A 44 -16.39 12.60 10.42
N LEU A 45 -16.28 13.70 11.17
CA LEU A 45 -14.99 14.30 11.51
C LEU A 45 -14.10 13.33 12.29
N TYR A 46 -14.66 12.61 13.27
CA TYR A 46 -13.94 11.57 13.98
C TYR A 46 -13.47 10.44 13.04
N PHE A 47 -14.35 9.98 12.15
CA PHE A 47 -14.02 8.98 11.13
C PHE A 47 -12.85 9.43 10.24
N LEU A 48 -12.77 10.72 9.87
CA LEU A 48 -11.68 11.23 9.04
C LEU A 48 -10.30 11.01 9.69
N PHE A 49 -10.16 11.07 11.01
CA PHE A 49 -8.86 10.95 11.67
C PHE A 49 -8.54 9.56 12.20
N VAL A 50 -9.54 8.72 12.53
CA VAL A 50 -9.26 7.38 13.07
C VAL A 50 -8.55 6.47 12.06
N PRO A 51 -7.69 5.54 12.52
CA PRO A 51 -6.91 4.65 11.65
C PRO A 51 -7.74 3.46 11.12
N THR A 52 -8.92 3.74 10.57
CA THR A 52 -9.74 2.77 9.81
C THR A 52 -10.29 3.43 8.55
N LEU A 53 -10.55 2.61 7.53
CA LEU A 53 -11.14 3.04 6.27
C LEU A 53 -12.61 2.61 6.12
N VAL A 54 -13.13 1.80 7.04
CA VAL A 54 -14.53 1.37 7.04
C VAL A 54 -15.35 2.28 7.94
N TYR A 55 -16.41 2.89 7.38
CA TYR A 55 -17.26 3.80 8.13
C TYR A 55 -18.28 3.05 9.02
N GLN A 56 -18.35 3.45 10.30
CA GLN A 56 -19.35 3.04 11.27
C GLN A 56 -19.78 4.26 12.11
N ASP A 57 -21.03 4.30 12.57
CA ASP A 57 -21.54 5.44 13.36
C ASP A 57 -20.96 5.49 14.78
N SER A 58 -20.53 4.34 15.30
CA SER A 58 -19.88 4.21 16.59
C SER A 58 -18.72 3.22 16.48
N TYR A 59 -17.60 3.59 17.09
CA TYR A 59 -16.40 2.77 17.17
C TYR A 59 -16.12 2.43 18.62
N PRO A 60 -15.49 1.27 18.92
CA PRO A 60 -15.06 0.98 20.29
C PRO A 60 -13.99 1.99 20.72
N ARG A 61 -14.13 2.54 21.94
CA ARG A 61 -13.26 3.61 22.46
C ARG A 61 -12.56 3.22 23.75
N THR A 62 -11.33 3.71 23.92
CA THR A 62 -10.62 3.60 25.21
C THR A 62 -11.10 4.65 26.19
N LYS A 63 -11.02 4.37 27.50
CA LYS A 63 -11.48 5.28 28.56
C LYS A 63 -10.62 6.54 28.65
N THR A 64 -9.30 6.38 28.57
CA THR A 64 -8.31 7.45 28.73
C THR A 64 -7.28 7.41 27.60
N ILE A 65 -6.58 8.53 27.40
CA ILE A 65 -5.42 8.64 26.50
C ILE A 65 -4.18 8.46 27.35
N ARG A 66 -3.30 7.53 26.97
CA ARG A 66 -2.00 7.34 27.64
C ARG A 66 -0.91 8.07 26.84
N TRP A 67 -0.66 9.33 27.19
CA TRP A 67 0.30 10.20 26.48
C TRP A 67 1.73 9.66 26.41
N ASN A 68 2.17 8.90 27.41
CA ASN A 68 3.48 8.24 27.37
C ASN A 68 3.59 7.27 26.19
N TYR A 69 2.56 6.46 25.94
CA TYR A 69 2.52 5.56 24.78
C TYR A 69 2.46 6.33 23.47
N VAL A 70 1.64 7.39 23.40
CA VAL A 70 1.55 8.25 22.21
C VAL A 70 2.94 8.80 21.86
N THR A 71 3.65 9.32 22.85
CA THR A 71 4.99 9.91 22.67
C THR A 71 6.00 8.85 22.22
N ILE A 72 6.01 7.68 22.84
CA ILE A 72 6.89 6.56 22.44
C ILE A 72 6.64 6.17 20.98
N TRP A 73 5.38 5.99 20.57
CA TRP A 73 5.06 5.62 19.19
C TRP A 73 5.48 6.69 18.18
N PHE A 74 5.32 7.98 18.51
CA PHE A 74 5.81 9.06 17.64
C PHE A 74 7.34 9.11 17.56
N LEU A 75 8.05 8.87 18.67
CA LEU A 75 9.52 8.79 18.66
C LEU A 75 10.01 7.61 17.83
N GLU A 76 9.39 6.44 17.96
CA GLU A 76 9.70 5.28 17.12
C GLU A 76 9.40 5.51 15.64
N PHE A 77 8.30 6.21 15.33
CA PHE A 77 7.98 6.60 13.96
C PHE A 77 9.05 7.52 13.36
N ILE A 78 9.46 8.56 14.09
CA ILE A 78 10.51 9.49 13.65
C ILE A 78 11.85 8.76 13.50
N GLY A 79 12.26 7.97 14.49
CA GLY A 79 13.48 7.17 14.44
C GLY A 79 13.47 6.17 13.28
N GLY A 80 12.33 5.53 13.03
CA GLY A 80 12.15 4.62 11.91
C GLY A 80 12.23 5.30 10.53
N ILE A 81 11.78 6.55 10.40
CA ILE A 81 11.99 7.34 9.17
C ILE A 81 13.48 7.55 8.91
N PHE A 82 14.24 8.00 9.92
CA PHE A 82 15.69 8.19 9.78
C PHE A 82 16.40 6.88 9.43
N TRP A 83 16.01 5.78 10.08
CA TRP A 83 16.56 4.46 9.81
C TRP A 83 16.27 3.99 8.38
N LEU A 84 15.04 4.15 7.89
CA LEU A 84 14.68 3.83 6.50
C LEU A 84 15.41 4.69 5.48
N ALA A 85 15.55 6.00 5.77
CA ALA A 85 16.30 6.92 4.92
C ALA A 85 17.77 6.48 4.81
N PHE A 86 18.40 6.14 5.94
CA PHE A 86 19.77 5.63 5.98
C PHE A 86 19.93 4.35 5.14
N ILE A 87 18.99 3.39 5.26
CA ILE A 87 19.02 2.15 4.47
C ILE A 87 18.87 2.45 2.97
N ALA A 88 17.91 3.29 2.60
CA ALA A 88 17.67 3.64 1.21
C ALA A 88 18.90 4.33 0.59
N GLU A 89 19.50 5.28 1.32
CA GLU A 89 20.68 6.01 0.88
C GLU A 89 21.90 5.10 0.73
N ARG A 90 22.21 4.31 1.76
CA ARG A 90 23.44 3.52 1.82
C ARG A 90 23.50 2.38 0.81
N TYR A 91 22.36 1.75 0.53
CA TYR A 91 22.29 0.50 -0.23
C TYR A 91 21.66 0.65 -1.61
N PHE A 92 20.58 1.42 -1.75
CA PHE A 92 19.90 1.54 -3.05
C PHE A 92 20.44 2.74 -3.83
N ILE A 93 20.44 3.93 -3.22
CA ILE A 93 20.89 5.15 -3.89
C ILE A 93 22.37 5.05 -4.25
N PHE A 94 23.25 4.76 -3.29
CA PHE A 94 24.69 4.66 -3.54
C PHE A 94 25.06 3.63 -4.62
N SER A 95 24.31 2.53 -4.73
CA SER A 95 24.59 1.48 -5.73
C SER A 95 24.30 1.92 -7.16
N PHE A 96 23.35 2.84 -7.35
CA PHE A 96 22.80 3.21 -8.67
C PHE A 96 22.86 4.70 -8.99
N GLU A 97 23.41 5.56 -8.12
CA GLU A 97 23.55 7.01 -8.36
C GLU A 97 24.35 7.33 -9.63
N ASN A 98 25.30 6.47 -9.98
CA ASN A 98 26.18 6.62 -11.14
C ASN A 98 25.61 5.98 -12.42
N TYR A 99 24.37 5.48 -12.38
CA TYR A 99 23.73 4.89 -13.55
C TYR A 99 23.53 5.92 -14.66
N GLY A 100 24.02 5.62 -15.88
CA GLY A 100 24.03 6.57 -17.00
C GLY A 100 25.30 7.42 -17.11
N ILE A 101 26.16 7.41 -16.08
CA ILE A 101 27.51 7.98 -16.13
C ILE A 101 28.52 6.87 -16.40
N LYS A 102 28.35 5.73 -15.74
CA LYS A 102 29.12 4.50 -15.95
C LYS A 102 28.26 3.48 -16.69
N PRO A 103 28.86 2.65 -17.56
CA PRO A 103 28.13 1.56 -18.20
C PRO A 103 27.78 0.50 -17.14
N TYR A 104 26.52 0.09 -17.09
CA TYR A 104 26.06 -1.03 -16.27
C TYR A 104 25.54 -2.13 -17.19
N ILE A 105 26.08 -3.35 -17.05
CA ILE A 105 25.55 -4.51 -17.75
C ILE A 105 24.35 -5.05 -16.95
N TRP A 106 23.38 -5.64 -17.63
CA TRP A 106 22.22 -6.29 -16.97
C TRP A 106 22.63 -7.30 -15.88
N GLN A 107 23.78 -7.96 -16.07
CA GLN A 107 24.34 -8.88 -15.08
C GLN A 107 24.72 -8.16 -13.79
N ASP A 108 25.34 -6.97 -13.88
CA ASP A 108 25.72 -6.17 -12.70
C ASP A 108 24.47 -5.70 -11.95
N ILE A 109 23.45 -5.23 -12.67
CA ILE A 109 22.17 -4.81 -12.08
C ILE A 109 21.51 -5.98 -11.34
N LEU A 110 21.52 -7.17 -11.95
CA LEU A 110 20.95 -8.38 -11.35
C LEU A 110 21.73 -8.81 -10.10
N ILE A 111 23.06 -8.83 -10.15
CA ILE A 111 23.92 -9.18 -9.02
C ILE A 111 23.68 -8.19 -7.86
N ILE A 112 23.74 -6.89 -8.13
CA ILE A 112 23.51 -5.86 -7.10
C ILE A 112 22.10 -5.96 -6.51
N THR A 113 21.09 -6.25 -7.34
CA THR A 113 19.71 -6.43 -6.85
C THR A 113 19.59 -7.66 -5.94
N LEU A 114 20.28 -8.75 -6.27
CA LEU A 114 20.31 -9.96 -5.44
C LEU A 114 21.12 -9.76 -4.16
N GLU A 115 22.22 -9.01 -4.20
CA GLU A 115 22.99 -8.64 -3.00
C GLU A 115 22.15 -7.80 -2.04
N ASN A 116 21.35 -6.87 -2.58
CA ASN A 116 20.43 -6.03 -1.82
C ASN A 116 19.15 -6.76 -1.37
N PHE A 117 19.03 -8.07 -1.56
CA PHE A 117 17.87 -8.88 -1.15
C PHE A 117 17.51 -8.69 0.33
N ALA A 118 18.50 -8.82 1.22
CA ALA A 118 18.29 -8.68 2.65
C ALA A 118 17.89 -7.25 3.02
N THR A 119 18.49 -6.26 2.34
CA THR A 119 18.17 -4.85 2.50
C THR A 119 16.74 -4.52 2.05
N GLY A 120 16.29 -5.08 0.93
CA GLY A 120 14.91 -4.96 0.48
C GLY A 120 13.93 -5.53 1.49
N MET A 121 14.26 -6.67 2.12
CA MET A 121 13.47 -7.21 3.21
C MET A 121 13.40 -6.26 4.42
N LEU A 122 14.53 -5.65 4.80
CA LEU A 122 14.59 -4.66 5.88
C LEU A 122 13.74 -3.43 5.57
N LEU A 123 13.76 -2.93 4.33
CA LEU A 123 12.88 -1.83 3.90
C LEU A 123 11.40 -2.22 4.03
N LEU A 124 11.02 -3.42 3.57
CA LEU A 124 9.64 -3.90 3.67
C LEU A 124 9.16 -3.97 5.12
N LEU A 125 9.97 -4.57 6.01
CA LEU A 125 9.66 -4.67 7.43
C LEU A 125 9.65 -3.32 8.14
N GLY A 126 10.58 -2.45 7.77
CA GLY A 126 10.67 -1.10 8.31
C GLY A 126 9.44 -0.28 7.99
N VAL A 127 9.07 -0.19 6.70
CA VAL A 127 7.86 0.52 6.25
C VAL A 127 6.61 -0.07 6.90
N PHE A 128 6.52 -1.40 6.99
CA PHE A 128 5.44 -2.08 7.71
C PHE A 128 5.35 -1.62 9.16
N TYR A 129 6.46 -1.65 9.89
CA TYR A 129 6.49 -1.28 11.30
C TYR A 129 6.13 0.19 11.50
N ILE A 130 6.78 1.11 10.78
CA ILE A 130 6.57 2.54 11.02
C ILE A 130 5.15 2.98 10.64
N VAL A 131 4.59 2.44 9.57
CA VAL A 131 3.25 2.84 9.09
C VAL A 131 2.16 2.07 9.82
N LEU A 132 2.17 0.74 9.78
CA LEU A 132 1.04 -0.06 10.27
C LEU A 132 1.08 -0.32 11.76
N HIS A 133 2.27 -0.26 12.39
CA HIS A 133 2.40 -0.38 13.83
C HIS A 133 2.50 0.98 14.50
N ALA A 134 3.63 1.69 14.37
CA ALA A 134 3.90 2.89 15.15
C ALA A 134 2.91 4.03 14.84
N TRP A 135 2.77 4.41 13.57
CA TRP A 135 1.88 5.51 13.17
C TRP A 135 0.41 5.23 13.47
N MET A 136 -0.12 4.06 13.08
CA MET A 136 -1.52 3.73 13.35
C MET A 136 -1.81 3.63 14.86
N ASN A 137 -0.91 3.07 15.67
CA ASN A 137 -1.11 3.01 17.13
C ASN A 137 -0.99 4.39 17.79
N ALA A 138 -0.10 5.27 17.32
CA ALA A 138 -0.01 6.64 17.80
C ALA A 138 -1.35 7.38 17.64
N PHE A 139 -1.92 7.34 16.43
CA PHE A 139 -3.23 7.96 16.16
C PHE A 139 -4.37 7.24 16.88
N ALA A 140 -4.34 5.90 16.98
CA ALA A 140 -5.36 5.15 17.69
C ALA A 140 -5.42 5.52 19.18
N GLU A 141 -4.27 5.59 19.84
CA GLU A 141 -4.19 5.98 21.25
C GLU A 141 -4.61 7.43 21.44
N MET A 142 -4.12 8.35 20.61
CA MET A 142 -4.45 9.78 20.68
C MET A 142 -5.95 10.04 20.48
N LEU A 143 -6.61 9.31 19.58
CA LEU A 143 -8.04 9.48 19.28
C LEU A 143 -8.97 8.66 20.19
N ARG A 144 -8.41 7.83 21.09
CA ARG A 144 -9.13 6.83 21.89
C ARG A 144 -9.85 5.79 21.04
N PHE A 145 -9.24 5.36 19.94
CA PHE A 145 -9.72 4.26 19.11
C PHE A 145 -9.22 2.93 19.67
N ALA A 146 -10.15 2.03 20.00
CA ALA A 146 -9.83 0.76 20.66
C ALA A 146 -9.64 -0.42 19.69
N ASP A 147 -10.18 -0.33 18.47
CA ASP A 147 -9.99 -1.38 17.46
C ASP A 147 -8.62 -1.24 16.79
N ARG A 148 -7.61 -1.92 17.33
CA ARG A 148 -6.22 -1.76 16.90
C ARG A 148 -5.71 -2.91 16.03
N LEU A 149 -6.63 -3.66 15.41
CA LEU A 149 -6.29 -4.79 14.56
C LEU A 149 -5.91 -4.33 13.13
N PHE A 150 -4.83 -3.57 13.02
CA PHE A 150 -4.36 -3.02 11.72
C PHE A 150 -3.72 -4.09 10.83
N TYR A 151 -3.19 -5.14 11.44
CA TYR A 151 -2.57 -6.29 10.79
C TYR A 151 -2.72 -7.52 11.67
N LYS A 152 -2.50 -8.71 11.09
CA LYS A 152 -2.48 -10.01 11.77
C LYS A 152 -1.09 -10.65 11.60
N ASP A 153 -0.95 -11.91 12.02
CA ASP A 153 0.28 -12.71 11.91
C ASP A 153 0.62 -13.08 10.45
N TRP A 154 0.79 -12.07 9.58
CA TRP A 154 1.01 -12.25 8.16
C TRP A 154 2.30 -13.00 7.85
N TRP A 155 3.31 -12.89 8.72
CA TRP A 155 4.60 -13.56 8.60
C TRP A 155 4.52 -15.09 8.74
N THR A 156 3.44 -15.63 9.33
CA THR A 156 3.16 -17.08 9.40
C THR A 156 2.33 -17.57 8.21
N SER A 157 2.05 -16.70 7.23
CA SER A 157 1.24 -17.09 6.08
C SER A 157 2.01 -18.07 5.19
N SER A 158 1.36 -19.16 4.81
CA SER A 158 1.87 -20.11 3.81
C SER A 158 1.27 -19.90 2.42
N THR A 159 0.26 -19.05 2.30
CA THR A 159 -0.42 -18.74 1.04
C THR A 159 -0.53 -17.24 0.83
N TYR A 160 -0.46 -16.81 -0.42
CA TYR A 160 -0.66 -15.40 -0.80
C TYR A 160 -2.07 -14.91 -0.48
N GLU A 161 -3.07 -15.78 -0.58
CA GLU A 161 -4.44 -15.46 -0.15
C GLU A 161 -4.49 -15.08 1.33
N ARG A 162 -3.77 -15.79 2.22
CA ARG A 162 -3.71 -15.42 3.64
C ARG A 162 -2.91 -14.13 3.84
N TYR A 163 -1.75 -14.00 3.18
CA TYR A 163 -0.88 -12.84 3.27
C TYR A 163 -1.59 -11.52 2.97
N TYR A 164 -2.28 -11.41 1.83
CA TYR A 164 -2.98 -10.18 1.44
C TYR A 164 -4.11 -9.80 2.40
N ARG A 165 -4.67 -10.77 3.14
CA ARG A 165 -5.74 -10.54 4.13
C ARG A 165 -5.22 -10.11 5.49
N THR A 166 -3.96 -10.37 5.78
CA THR A 166 -3.38 -10.20 7.12
C THR A 166 -2.32 -9.10 7.19
N TRP A 167 -1.67 -8.76 6.07
CA TRP A 167 -0.62 -7.73 6.00
C TRP A 167 -1.11 -6.34 6.39
N ASN A 168 -2.13 -5.84 5.70
CA ASN A 168 -2.75 -4.53 5.95
C ASN A 168 -4.27 -4.70 5.97
N VAL A 169 -4.78 -5.02 7.15
CA VAL A 169 -6.21 -5.30 7.36
C VAL A 169 -7.04 -4.05 7.05
N VAL A 170 -6.52 -2.85 7.33
CA VAL A 170 -7.23 -1.58 7.10
C VAL A 170 -7.60 -1.39 5.63
N VAL A 171 -6.63 -1.55 4.72
CA VAL A 171 -6.87 -1.42 3.27
C VAL A 171 -7.59 -2.65 2.73
N HIS A 172 -7.24 -3.84 3.22
CA HIS A 172 -7.93 -5.07 2.84
C HIS A 172 -9.43 -4.99 3.12
N ASP A 173 -9.84 -4.53 4.29
CA ASP A 173 -11.25 -4.49 4.69
C ASP A 173 -12.03 -3.46 3.89
N TRP A 174 -11.40 -2.35 3.48
CA TRP A 174 -11.99 -1.41 2.55
C TRP A 174 -12.19 -2.02 1.15
N LEU A 175 -11.14 -2.64 0.60
CA LEU A 175 -11.21 -3.32 -0.70
C LEU A 175 -12.24 -4.45 -0.68
N TYR A 176 -12.30 -5.22 0.40
CA TYR A 176 -13.26 -6.30 0.54
C TYR A 176 -14.70 -5.77 0.64
N THR A 177 -14.93 -4.78 1.50
CA THR A 177 -16.28 -4.29 1.81
C THR A 177 -16.89 -3.47 0.69
N TYR A 178 -16.10 -2.60 0.06
CA TYR A 178 -16.62 -1.60 -0.88
C TYR A 178 -16.29 -1.89 -2.34
N VAL A 179 -15.32 -2.76 -2.62
CA VAL A 179 -14.98 -3.14 -4.00
C VAL A 179 -15.41 -4.58 -4.25
N TYR A 180 -14.82 -5.56 -3.56
CA TYR A 180 -15.10 -6.97 -3.80
C TYR A 180 -16.59 -7.31 -3.64
N LYS A 181 -17.24 -6.90 -2.53
CA LYS A 181 -18.67 -7.20 -2.32
C LYS A 181 -19.57 -6.53 -3.36
N ASP A 182 -19.31 -5.27 -3.69
CA ASP A 182 -20.12 -4.55 -4.69
C ASP A 182 -19.98 -5.17 -6.08
N PHE A 183 -18.76 -5.56 -6.48
CA PHE A 183 -18.56 -6.32 -7.71
C PHE A 183 -19.22 -7.70 -7.68
N TYR A 184 -19.21 -8.38 -6.53
CA TYR A 184 -19.75 -9.72 -6.38
C TYR A 184 -21.28 -9.77 -6.32
N GLU A 185 -21.91 -8.76 -5.71
CA GLU A 185 -23.35 -8.70 -5.46
C GLU A 185 -24.09 -7.91 -6.54
N ILE A 186 -23.49 -6.82 -7.06
CA ILE A 186 -24.17 -5.85 -7.93
C ILE A 186 -23.66 -5.92 -9.37
N VAL A 187 -22.36 -5.75 -9.60
CA VAL A 187 -21.81 -5.58 -10.97
C VAL A 187 -21.72 -6.91 -11.72
N THR A 188 -21.18 -7.94 -11.07
CA THR A 188 -21.01 -9.28 -11.63
C THR A 188 -21.52 -10.35 -10.66
N PRO A 189 -22.85 -10.51 -10.56
CA PRO A 189 -23.47 -11.40 -9.57
C PRO A 189 -22.84 -12.79 -9.55
N LYS A 190 -22.39 -13.22 -8.37
CA LYS A 190 -21.81 -14.54 -8.09
C LYS A 190 -20.44 -14.83 -8.75
N ASN A 191 -19.81 -13.88 -9.44
CA ASN A 191 -18.48 -14.08 -10.03
C ASN A 191 -17.35 -13.71 -9.05
N LYS A 192 -16.90 -14.71 -8.28
CA LYS A 192 -15.82 -14.53 -7.28
C LYS A 192 -14.48 -14.17 -7.91
N VAL A 193 -14.15 -14.76 -9.05
CA VAL A 193 -12.85 -14.60 -9.71
C VAL A 193 -12.72 -13.17 -10.22
N PHE A 194 -13.71 -12.69 -10.96
CA PHE A 194 -13.71 -11.32 -11.49
C PHE A 194 -13.65 -10.28 -10.36
N SER A 195 -14.46 -10.47 -9.30
CA SER A 195 -14.46 -9.58 -8.13
C SER A 195 -13.10 -9.51 -7.43
N LYS A 196 -12.39 -10.64 -7.31
CA LYS A 196 -11.01 -10.67 -6.78
C LYS A 196 -10.05 -9.93 -7.70
N ILE A 197 -10.08 -10.21 -9.01
CA ILE A 197 -9.18 -9.58 -10.00
C ILE A 197 -9.37 -8.06 -10.00
N MET A 198 -10.60 -7.57 -9.93
CA MET A 198 -10.88 -6.13 -9.88
C MET A 198 -10.32 -5.46 -8.62
N ALA A 199 -10.41 -6.11 -7.45
CA ALA A 199 -9.81 -5.58 -6.23
C ALA A 199 -8.27 -5.52 -6.31
N PHE A 200 -7.63 -6.54 -6.91
CA PHE A 200 -6.18 -6.53 -7.15
C PHE A 200 -5.75 -5.47 -8.17
N LEU A 201 -6.50 -5.34 -9.27
CA LEU A 201 -6.25 -4.35 -10.31
C LEU A 201 -6.33 -2.93 -9.74
N LEU A 202 -7.39 -2.63 -8.99
CA LEU A 202 -7.56 -1.33 -8.35
C LEU A 202 -6.38 -1.03 -7.41
N SER A 203 -6.00 -1.99 -6.57
CA SER A 203 -4.84 -1.84 -5.68
C SER A 203 -3.56 -1.55 -6.46
N ALA A 204 -3.27 -2.33 -7.50
CA ALA A 204 -2.07 -2.16 -8.34
C ALA A 204 -2.01 -0.77 -9.00
N ILE A 205 -3.12 -0.31 -9.58
CA ILE A 205 -3.22 1.02 -10.22
C ILE A 205 -2.92 2.12 -9.21
N PHE A 206 -3.47 2.05 -7.99
CA PHE A 206 -3.23 3.09 -6.99
C PHE A 206 -1.78 3.11 -6.47
N HIS A 207 -1.09 1.96 -6.40
CA HIS A 207 0.34 1.95 -6.07
C HIS A 207 1.15 2.68 -7.15
N ASP A 208 1.01 2.31 -8.43
CA ASP A 208 1.74 2.97 -9.52
C ASP A 208 1.29 4.43 -9.73
N TYR A 209 0.04 4.79 -9.44
CA TYR A 209 -0.41 6.19 -9.40
C TYR A 209 0.36 6.98 -8.35
N ILE A 210 0.42 6.50 -7.11
CA ILE A 210 1.11 7.21 -6.02
C ILE A 210 2.59 7.37 -6.35
N PHE A 211 3.26 6.29 -6.77
CA PHE A 211 4.69 6.35 -7.10
C PHE A 211 4.97 7.16 -8.35
N GLY A 212 4.15 7.01 -9.40
CA GLY A 212 4.37 7.69 -10.66
C GLY A 212 4.26 9.21 -10.55
N PHE A 213 3.26 9.70 -9.81
CA PHE A 213 3.15 11.12 -9.51
C PHE A 213 4.18 11.60 -8.48
N ALA A 214 4.62 10.74 -7.55
CA ALA A 214 5.64 11.13 -6.58
C ALA A 214 7.02 11.30 -7.21
N PHE A 215 7.39 10.45 -8.17
CA PHE A 215 8.68 10.51 -8.85
C PHE A 215 8.67 11.35 -10.14
N GLY A 216 7.48 11.62 -10.70
CA GLY A 216 7.34 12.41 -11.94
C GLY A 216 7.57 11.60 -13.21
N PHE A 217 7.36 10.28 -13.17
CA PHE A 217 7.40 9.38 -14.33
C PHE A 217 6.57 8.13 -14.08
N PHE A 218 6.07 7.49 -15.12
CA PHE A 218 5.29 6.26 -14.99
C PHE A 218 6.18 5.02 -15.23
N LEU A 219 6.28 4.16 -14.22
CA LEU A 219 6.95 2.87 -14.32
C LEU A 219 6.09 1.78 -13.65
N PRO A 220 5.47 0.86 -14.41
CA PRO A 220 4.43 -0.05 -13.89
C PRO A 220 4.99 -1.25 -13.10
N VAL A 221 5.99 -1.03 -12.24
CA VAL A 221 6.63 -2.12 -11.50
C VAL A 221 5.67 -2.76 -10.51
N PHE A 222 4.82 -1.97 -9.82
CA PHE A 222 3.86 -2.53 -8.87
C PHE A 222 2.72 -3.25 -9.57
N MET A 223 2.29 -2.79 -10.75
CA MET A 223 1.33 -3.53 -11.56
C MET A 223 1.89 -4.88 -11.99
N ILE A 224 3.13 -4.96 -12.47
CA ILE A 224 3.75 -6.26 -12.81
C ILE A 224 3.89 -7.13 -11.55
N ALA A 225 4.35 -6.57 -10.42
CA ALA A 225 4.56 -7.31 -9.18
C ALA A 225 3.26 -7.80 -8.52
N PHE A 226 2.30 -6.91 -8.28
CA PHE A 226 1.05 -7.25 -7.58
C PHE A 226 -0.01 -7.85 -8.50
N PHE A 227 -0.22 -7.31 -9.69
CA PHE A 227 -1.23 -7.82 -10.61
C PHE A 227 -0.72 -9.03 -11.40
N GLY A 228 0.51 -8.97 -11.93
CA GLY A 228 1.12 -10.11 -12.63
C GLY A 228 1.43 -11.27 -11.69
N PHE A 229 2.42 -11.11 -10.82
CA PHE A 229 2.85 -12.19 -9.92
C PHE A 229 1.85 -12.43 -8.78
N GLY A 230 1.35 -11.38 -8.14
CA GLY A 230 0.47 -11.52 -6.97
C GLY A 230 -0.85 -12.25 -7.25
N VAL A 231 -1.51 -11.98 -8.39
CA VAL A 231 -2.74 -12.69 -8.80
C VAL A 231 -2.42 -14.14 -9.11
N THR A 232 -1.36 -14.38 -9.89
CA THR A 232 -0.90 -15.72 -10.27
C THR A 232 -0.64 -16.57 -9.02
N LEU A 233 0.14 -16.05 -8.07
CA LEU A 233 0.48 -16.72 -6.81
C LEU A 233 -0.72 -16.88 -5.85
N ASN A 234 -1.76 -16.05 -5.97
CA ASN A 234 -3.00 -16.22 -5.21
C ASN A 234 -3.75 -17.50 -5.65
N PHE A 235 -3.73 -17.80 -6.95
CA PHE A 235 -4.38 -18.99 -7.49
C PHE A 235 -3.53 -20.26 -7.32
N PHE A 236 -2.20 -20.14 -7.28
CA PHE A 236 -1.31 -21.25 -6.98
C PHE A 236 -1.26 -21.57 -5.48
N LYS A 237 -1.98 -22.63 -5.08
CA LYS A 237 -2.02 -23.08 -3.68
C LYS A 237 -0.92 -24.10 -3.40
N ILE A 238 0.11 -23.67 -2.69
CA ILE A 238 1.16 -24.56 -2.17
C ILE A 238 0.60 -25.29 -0.95
N LYS A 239 0.47 -26.62 -1.04
CA LYS A 239 -0.13 -27.45 0.02
C LYS A 239 0.75 -27.54 1.27
N GLN A 240 2.08 -27.52 1.10
CA GLN A 240 3.03 -27.65 2.19
C GLN A 240 3.26 -26.30 2.88
N TYR A 241 2.96 -26.23 4.18
CA TYR A 241 3.05 -25.00 4.97
C TYR A 241 4.44 -24.35 4.93
N MET A 242 5.48 -25.14 5.24
CA MET A 242 6.86 -24.64 5.34
C MET A 242 7.38 -24.09 4.00
N ILE A 243 7.15 -24.81 2.91
CA ILE A 243 7.58 -24.39 1.56
C ILE A 243 6.86 -23.11 1.16
N GLY A 244 5.54 -23.04 1.37
CA GLY A 244 4.76 -21.85 1.06
C GLY A 244 5.20 -20.62 1.85
N ASN A 245 5.52 -20.79 3.14
CA ASN A 245 6.01 -19.70 3.98
C ASN A 245 7.40 -19.23 3.55
N ILE A 246 8.34 -20.14 3.30
CA ILE A 246 9.67 -19.81 2.81
C ILE A 246 9.57 -19.03 1.49
N LEU A 247 8.81 -19.53 0.52
CA LEU A 247 8.62 -18.86 -0.76
C LEU A 247 8.00 -17.47 -0.62
N LEU A 248 7.04 -17.29 0.28
CA LEU A 248 6.46 -15.98 0.56
C LEU A 248 7.53 -14.98 1.01
N TRP A 249 8.40 -15.36 1.94
CA TRP A 249 9.50 -14.49 2.39
C TRP A 249 10.47 -14.15 1.27
N TYR A 250 10.91 -15.15 0.51
CA TYR A 250 11.84 -14.93 -0.61
C TYR A 250 11.23 -14.04 -1.70
N PHE A 251 9.98 -14.28 -2.09
CA PHE A 251 9.33 -13.46 -3.11
C PHE A 251 9.01 -12.05 -2.61
N ALA A 252 8.67 -11.86 -1.33
CA ALA A 252 8.46 -10.53 -0.77
C ALA A 252 9.78 -9.72 -0.77
N ALA A 253 10.89 -10.34 -0.38
CA ALA A 253 12.21 -9.71 -0.37
C ALA A 253 12.75 -9.42 -1.78
N ILE A 254 12.64 -10.38 -2.72
CA ILE A 254 13.00 -10.16 -4.14
C ILE A 254 12.13 -9.04 -4.73
N GLY A 255 10.81 -9.09 -4.52
CA GLY A 255 9.89 -8.10 -5.03
C GLY A 255 10.22 -6.69 -4.54
N MET A 256 10.51 -6.52 -3.25
CA MET A 256 10.89 -5.22 -2.70
C MET A 256 12.24 -4.72 -3.23
N SER A 257 13.21 -5.63 -3.41
CA SER A 257 14.53 -5.28 -3.94
C SER A 257 14.45 -4.86 -5.40
N ILE A 258 13.73 -5.62 -6.24
CA ILE A 258 13.44 -5.29 -7.64
C ILE A 258 12.76 -3.93 -7.74
N ASN A 259 11.68 -3.71 -6.99
CA ASN A 259 10.97 -2.42 -7.00
C ASN A 259 11.93 -1.26 -6.69
N SER A 260 12.69 -1.37 -5.59
CA SER A 260 13.60 -0.32 -5.16
C SER A 260 14.71 -0.07 -6.17
N THR A 261 15.29 -1.12 -6.76
CA THR A 261 16.31 -1.00 -7.82
C THR A 261 15.77 -0.28 -9.04
N PHE A 262 14.66 -0.76 -9.63
CA PHE A 262 14.15 -0.21 -10.90
C PHE A 262 13.71 1.25 -10.76
N TYR A 263 13.07 1.62 -9.65
CA TYR A 263 12.73 3.03 -9.40
C TYR A 263 13.98 3.91 -9.22
N THR A 264 15.02 3.40 -8.55
CA THR A 264 16.27 4.16 -8.36
C THR A 264 17.02 4.35 -9.67
N ILE A 265 17.18 3.28 -10.45
CA ILE A 265 17.82 3.32 -11.77
C ILE A 265 17.07 4.28 -12.70
N GLU A 266 15.73 4.20 -12.75
CA GLU A 266 14.94 5.08 -13.59
C GLU A 266 15.09 6.55 -13.16
N TYR A 267 15.05 6.82 -11.86
CA TYR A 267 15.24 8.17 -11.31
C TYR A 267 16.60 8.76 -11.71
N TYR A 268 17.70 8.03 -11.51
CA TYR A 268 19.03 8.52 -11.86
C TYR A 268 19.27 8.56 -13.37
N SER A 269 18.69 7.66 -14.16
CA SER A 269 18.76 7.74 -15.61
C SER A 269 18.13 9.02 -16.16
N ARG A 270 17.08 9.55 -15.50
CA ARG A 270 16.44 10.83 -15.85
C ARG A 270 17.27 12.05 -15.51
N ILE A 271 18.09 11.97 -14.46
CA ILE A 271 19.00 13.03 -14.04
C ILE A 271 20.28 13.01 -14.88
N ASN A 272 20.90 11.84 -15.03
CA ASN A 272 22.21 11.69 -15.65
C ASN A 272 22.16 11.68 -17.19
N CYS A 273 21.02 11.26 -17.79
CA CYS A 273 20.78 11.32 -19.23
C CYS A 273 19.58 12.25 -19.54
N PRO A 274 19.73 13.59 -19.49
CA PRO A 274 18.65 14.50 -19.83
C PRO A 274 18.35 14.47 -21.34
N ILE A 275 17.08 14.70 -21.70
CA ILE A 275 16.62 14.84 -23.10
C ILE A 275 16.25 16.31 -23.33
N GLU A 276 16.70 16.89 -24.43
CA GLU A 276 16.45 18.31 -24.76
C GLU A 276 14.97 18.61 -25.04
N ASN A 277 14.26 17.68 -25.69
CA ASN A 277 12.84 17.83 -26.04
C ASN A 277 11.95 16.89 -25.21
N VAL A 278 11.45 17.37 -24.07
CA VAL A 278 10.55 16.61 -23.18
C VAL A 278 9.14 16.57 -23.78
N THR A 279 8.77 15.43 -24.37
CA THR A 279 7.39 15.15 -24.82
C THR A 279 6.59 14.40 -23.74
N ILE A 280 5.27 14.36 -23.86
CA ILE A 280 4.41 13.59 -22.93
C ILE A 280 4.78 12.10 -22.93
N GLU A 281 5.16 11.54 -24.09
CA GLU A 281 5.59 10.15 -24.23
C GLU A 281 6.83 9.83 -23.38
N SER A 282 7.71 10.81 -23.17
CA SER A 282 8.93 10.64 -22.36
C SER A 282 8.66 10.34 -20.88
N TYR A 283 7.43 10.57 -20.40
CA TYR A 283 7.00 10.20 -19.05
C TYR A 283 6.60 8.72 -18.94
N PHE A 284 6.20 8.09 -20.04
CA PHE A 284 5.73 6.69 -20.07
C PHE A 284 6.79 5.71 -20.56
N ILE A 285 7.80 6.21 -21.30
CA ILE A 285 8.91 5.39 -21.78
C ILE A 285 10.00 5.37 -20.69
N PRO A 286 10.38 4.18 -20.17
CA PRO A 286 11.48 4.06 -19.21
C PRO A 286 12.80 4.50 -19.82
N ARG A 287 13.49 5.42 -19.15
CA ARG A 287 14.72 6.03 -19.66
C ARG A 287 15.96 5.17 -19.42
N PHE A 288 15.93 4.29 -18.43
CA PHE A 288 17.05 3.36 -18.22
C PHE A 288 17.33 2.46 -19.44
N LEU A 289 16.34 2.23 -20.29
CA LEU A 289 16.48 1.44 -21.53
C LEU A 289 17.30 2.16 -22.61
N SER A 290 17.28 3.49 -22.65
CA SER A 290 17.97 4.29 -23.67
C SER A 290 19.25 4.96 -23.17
N CYS A 291 19.42 5.08 -21.85
CA CYS A 291 20.56 5.71 -21.19
C CYS A 291 21.80 4.79 -21.11
N ASN A 292 21.70 3.52 -21.50
CA ASN A 292 22.82 2.58 -21.47
C ASN A 292 23.73 2.77 -22.70
N LYS A 293 24.75 3.62 -22.56
CA LYS A 293 25.91 3.73 -23.46
C LYS A 293 27.18 3.31 -22.75
#